data_AF-A0A6B9KLU4-F1
#
_entry.id   AF-A0A6B9KLU4-F1
#
_cell.length_a   1.000
_cell.length_b   1.000
_cell.length_c   1.000
_cell.angle_alpha   90.00
_cell.angle_beta   90.00
_cell.angle_gamma   90.00
#
_symmetry.space_group_name_H-M   'P 1'
#
loop_
_entity.id
_entity.type
_entity.pdbx_description
1 polymer ?
#
loop_
_entity_poly.entity_id
_entity_poly.type
_entity_poly.pdbx_seq_one_letter_code
_entity_poly.pdbx_strand_id
1 'polypeptide(L)'
;EYRVLRIFLHGQRPFRKLVIMSVKDKQAKLLPLFKGLTSLAPETLAEADRDARLKGVGVLPRGKLFSCFHEDHLGEAQALYEAFYECKDFDDFLALAKQARDVVNEGLFVFALSVTVLHRPDCRGVTLPPIQEVFPDRFVPAETINRAFKLDKL
;
A
#
# COMPACT_ATOMS: atom_id res chain seq x y z
N GLU A 1 -22.86 47.68 -40.38
CA GLU A 1 -21.64 46.95 -39.99
C GLU A 1 -21.25 47.19 -38.52
N TYR A 2 -22.06 46.73 -37.55
CA TYR A 2 -21.64 46.74 -36.13
C TYR A 2 -22.21 45.50 -35.43
N ARG A 3 -21.52 44.36 -35.59
CA ARG A 3 -21.91 43.09 -34.93
C ARG A 3 -20.70 42.19 -34.59
N VAL A 4 -19.55 42.78 -34.25
CA VAL A 4 -18.28 42.03 -34.02
C VAL A 4 -17.78 42.07 -32.56
N LEU A 5 -18.51 42.69 -31.61
CA LEU A 5 -18.04 42.77 -30.22
C LEU A 5 -18.93 42.05 -29.19
N ARG A 6 -19.33 40.81 -29.48
CA ARG A 6 -20.04 39.97 -28.48
C ARG A 6 -19.74 38.47 -28.61
N ILE A 7 -18.48 38.09 -28.80
CA ILE A 7 -18.02 36.69 -28.65
C ILE A 7 -16.66 36.66 -27.95
N PHE A 8 -16.54 37.41 -26.86
CA PHE A 8 -15.71 37.03 -25.73
C PHE A 8 -16.68 36.54 -24.65
N LEU A 9 -16.33 35.46 -23.93
CA LEU A 9 -17.03 34.85 -22.78
C LEU A 9 -17.76 33.51 -22.99
N HIS A 10 -17.34 32.63 -23.91
CA HIS A 10 -17.61 31.20 -23.73
C HIS A 10 -16.45 30.36 -24.27
N GLY A 11 -15.65 29.80 -23.37
CA GLY A 11 -14.61 28.85 -23.78
C GLY A 11 -13.37 28.73 -22.89
N GLN A 12 -13.34 29.32 -21.70
CA GLN A 12 -12.37 28.88 -20.69
C GLN A 12 -12.88 27.54 -20.14
N ARG A 13 -12.54 26.44 -20.82
CA ARG A 13 -12.61 25.11 -20.19
C ARG A 13 -11.83 25.21 -18.89
N PRO A 14 -12.36 24.77 -17.74
CA PRO A 14 -11.58 24.78 -16.52
C PRO A 14 -10.34 23.92 -16.80
N PHE A 15 -9.17 24.55 -16.84
CA PHE A 15 -7.90 23.87 -16.67
C PHE A 15 -8.07 23.08 -15.38
N ARG A 16 -8.30 21.76 -15.48
CA ARG A 16 -8.25 20.88 -14.31
C ARG A 16 -6.87 21.12 -13.72
N LYS A 17 -6.78 21.81 -12.58
CA LYS A 17 -5.55 21.85 -11.80
C LYS A 17 -5.16 20.39 -11.62
N LEU A 18 -4.01 20.00 -12.18
CA LEU A 18 -3.38 18.75 -11.84
C LEU A 18 -3.03 18.91 -10.36
N VAL A 19 -3.90 18.45 -9.46
CA VAL A 19 -3.68 18.54 -8.03
C VAL A 19 -2.56 17.55 -7.73
N ILE A 20 -1.33 18.06 -7.68
CA ILE A 20 -0.18 17.29 -7.22
C ILE A 20 -0.44 16.98 -5.74
N MET A 21 -0.69 15.71 -5.43
CA MET A 21 -0.88 15.28 -4.05
C MET A 21 0.34 15.68 -3.20
N SER A 22 0.08 16.30 -2.05
CA SER A 22 1.15 16.66 -1.13
C SER A 22 1.72 15.41 -0.46
N VAL A 23 2.94 15.51 0.07
CA VAL A 23 3.57 14.43 0.85
C VAL A 23 2.71 14.05 2.06
N LYS A 24 2.08 15.04 2.71
CA LYS A 24 1.18 14.80 3.84
C LYS A 24 -0.04 13.97 3.43
N ASP A 25 -0.62 14.26 2.27
CA ASP A 25 -1.77 13.50 1.75
C ASP A 25 -1.37 12.06 1.40
N LYS A 26 -0.21 11.89 0.77
CA LYS A 26 0.34 10.56 0.45
C LYS A 26 0.58 9.74 1.73
N GLN A 27 1.19 10.36 2.73
CA GLN A 27 1.43 9.74 4.02
C GLN A 27 0.13 9.36 4.72
N ALA A 28 -0.86 10.25 4.75
CA ALA A 28 -2.18 9.96 5.32
C ALA A 28 -2.90 8.80 4.62
N LYS A 29 -2.71 8.64 3.30
CA LYS A 29 -3.28 7.51 2.54
C LYS A 29 -2.49 6.20 2.70
N LEU A 30 -1.17 6.26 2.86
CA LEU A 30 -0.30 5.06 2.97
C LEU A 30 -0.28 4.44 4.36
N LEU A 31 -0.20 5.24 5.42
CA LEU A 31 -0.06 4.73 6.79
C LEU A 31 -1.16 3.73 7.22
N PRO A 32 -2.43 3.89 6.82
CA PRO A 32 -3.46 2.90 7.12
C PRO A 32 -3.16 1.49 6.57
N LEU A 33 -2.38 1.36 5.49
CA LEU A 33 -2.06 0.04 4.92
C LEU A 33 -1.19 -0.81 5.85
N PHE A 34 -0.41 -0.19 6.75
CA PHE A 34 0.45 -0.88 7.71
C PHE A 34 -0.29 -1.30 8.99
N LYS A 35 -1.55 -0.91 9.17
CA LYS A 35 -2.30 -1.20 10.39
C LYS A 35 -3.06 -2.52 10.28
N GLY A 36 -3.17 -3.26 11.39
CA GLY A 36 -4.06 -4.42 11.53
C GLY A 36 -3.76 -5.57 10.55
N LEU A 37 -2.50 -5.72 10.14
CA LEU A 37 -2.11 -6.71 9.12
C LEU A 37 -2.24 -8.15 9.61
N THR A 38 -1.96 -8.39 10.89
CA THR A 38 -2.09 -9.70 11.56
C THR A 38 -3.53 -10.03 11.95
N SER A 39 -4.45 -9.05 11.88
CA SER A 39 -5.86 -9.19 12.27
C SER A 39 -6.77 -9.59 11.12
N LEU A 40 -6.27 -9.51 9.88
CA LEU A 40 -7.04 -9.86 8.69
C LEU A 40 -7.26 -11.37 8.63
N ALA A 41 -8.50 -11.78 8.41
CA ALA A 41 -8.84 -13.17 8.18
C ALA A 41 -8.01 -13.72 7.00
N PRO A 42 -7.65 -15.02 7.01
CA PRO A 42 -6.93 -15.64 5.90
C PRO A 42 -7.74 -15.73 4.60
N GLU A 43 -9.00 -15.25 4.58
CA GLU A 43 -9.84 -15.23 3.40
C GLU A 43 -9.20 -14.34 2.33
N THR A 44 -8.63 -15.01 1.35
CA THR A 44 -7.88 -14.41 0.26
C THR A 44 -8.87 -14.13 -0.87
N LEU A 45 -8.85 -12.91 -1.43
CA LEU A 45 -9.67 -12.60 -2.62
C LEU A 45 -9.47 -13.68 -3.70
N ALA A 46 -10.57 -14.15 -4.28
CA ALA A 46 -10.51 -15.17 -5.34
C ALA A 46 -9.67 -14.66 -6.51
N GLU A 47 -8.88 -15.54 -7.14
CA GLU A 47 -7.95 -15.15 -8.21
C GLU A 47 -8.64 -14.42 -9.39
N ALA A 48 -9.90 -14.77 -9.68
CA ALA A 48 -10.70 -14.14 -10.73
C ALA A 48 -11.01 -12.66 -10.46
N ASP A 49 -11.04 -12.25 -9.19
CA ASP A 49 -11.38 -10.89 -8.77
C ASP A 49 -10.14 -10.02 -8.52
N ARG A 50 -8.94 -10.60 -8.66
CA ARG A 50 -7.67 -9.89 -8.48
C ARG A 50 -7.33 -9.07 -9.73
N ASP A 51 -6.67 -7.92 -9.52
CA ASP A 51 -6.00 -7.20 -10.59
C ASP A 51 -5.02 -8.13 -11.29
N ALA A 52 -4.97 -8.06 -12.63
CA ALA A 52 -4.14 -8.94 -13.44
C ALA A 52 -2.66 -8.89 -13.05
N ARG A 53 -2.18 -7.77 -12.49
CA ARG A 53 -0.82 -7.57 -11.99
C ARG A 53 -0.50 -8.41 -10.75
N LEU A 54 -1.52 -8.89 -10.03
CA LEU A 54 -1.36 -9.71 -8.82
C LEU A 54 -1.46 -11.23 -9.07
N LYS A 55 -1.55 -11.68 -10.32
CA LYS A 55 -1.67 -13.11 -10.66
C LYS A 55 -0.47 -13.95 -10.23
N GLY A 56 0.72 -13.36 -10.14
CA GLY A 56 1.96 -14.04 -9.77
C GLY A 56 2.27 -14.07 -8.27
N VAL A 57 1.35 -13.58 -7.43
CA VAL A 57 1.55 -13.45 -5.98
C VAL A 57 0.36 -14.03 -5.20
N GLY A 58 0.55 -14.23 -3.90
CA GLY A 58 -0.39 -14.94 -3.03
C GLY A 58 -0.06 -16.43 -2.88
N VAL A 59 1.20 -16.80 -3.11
CA VAL A 59 1.69 -18.19 -2.99
C VAL A 59 2.01 -18.50 -1.54
N LEU A 60 2.77 -17.64 -0.86
CA LEU A 60 3.03 -17.74 0.57
C LEU A 60 1.73 -17.48 1.34
N PRO A 61 1.21 -18.46 2.11
CA PRO A 61 -0.04 -18.27 2.84
C PRO A 61 0.06 -17.16 3.89
N ARG A 62 -1.05 -16.46 4.11
CA ARG A 62 -1.18 -15.51 5.24
C ARG A 62 -0.98 -16.22 6.59
N GLY A 63 -0.41 -15.51 7.55
CA GLY A 63 -0.09 -16.06 8.88
C GLY A 63 1.15 -16.98 8.91
N LYS A 64 1.82 -17.21 7.78
CA LYS A 64 3.14 -17.87 7.74
C LYS A 64 4.27 -16.86 7.89
N LEU A 65 5.41 -17.33 8.36
CA LEU A 65 6.61 -16.49 8.48
C LEU A 65 7.19 -16.20 7.10
N PHE A 66 7.23 -14.92 6.74
CA PHE A 66 8.03 -14.43 5.63
C PHE A 66 9.51 -14.33 6.04
N SER A 67 10.40 -14.60 5.08
CA SER A 67 11.85 -14.46 5.24
C SER A 67 12.45 -13.97 3.94
N CYS A 68 13.20 -12.87 3.97
CA CYS A 68 13.93 -12.35 2.81
C CYS A 68 15.14 -13.21 2.43
N PHE A 69 15.51 -14.20 3.25
CA PHE A 69 16.60 -15.14 2.97
C PHE A 69 16.11 -16.44 2.32
N HIS A 70 14.79 -16.64 2.23
CA HIS A 70 14.21 -17.78 1.53
C HIS A 70 13.94 -17.38 0.09
N GLU A 71 14.49 -18.13 -0.88
CA GLU A 71 14.45 -17.77 -2.30
C GLU A 71 13.01 -17.60 -2.81
N ASP A 72 12.12 -18.57 -2.53
CA ASP A 72 10.71 -18.47 -2.96
C ASP A 72 9.98 -17.25 -2.39
N HIS A 73 10.18 -16.96 -1.09
CA HIS A 73 9.56 -15.81 -0.44
C HIS A 73 10.08 -14.50 -1.06
N LEU A 74 11.40 -14.41 -1.28
CA LEU A 74 12.01 -13.22 -1.86
C LEU A 74 11.58 -13.03 -3.32
N GLY A 75 11.47 -14.12 -4.09
CA GLY A 75 10.98 -14.09 -5.47
C GLY A 75 9.56 -13.56 -5.57
N GLU A 76 8.66 -14.04 -4.69
CA GLU A 76 7.29 -13.52 -4.61
C GLU A 76 7.25 -12.05 -4.17
N ALA A 77 8.09 -11.65 -3.21
CA ALA A 77 8.20 -10.26 -2.77
C ALA A 77 8.72 -9.32 -3.86
N GLN A 78 9.67 -9.79 -4.66
CA GLN A 78 10.22 -9.08 -5.81
C GLN A 78 9.14 -8.88 -6.88
N ALA A 79 8.38 -9.92 -7.22
CA ALA A 79 7.28 -9.82 -8.16
C ALA A 79 6.23 -8.77 -7.71
N LEU A 80 5.91 -8.74 -6.41
CA LEU A 80 5.00 -7.73 -5.87
C LEU A 80 5.59 -6.32 -5.93
N TYR A 81 6.88 -6.17 -5.62
CA TYR A 81 7.59 -4.89 -5.72
C TYR A 81 7.58 -4.35 -7.17
N GLU A 82 7.88 -5.22 -8.15
CA GLU A 82 7.88 -4.86 -9.57
C GLU A 82 6.50 -4.38 -10.01
N ALA A 83 5.44 -5.13 -9.66
CA ALA A 83 4.06 -4.73 -9.93
C ALA A 83 3.70 -3.36 -9.33
N PHE A 84 4.13 -3.09 -8.09
CA PHE A 84 3.95 -1.78 -7.47
C PHE A 84 4.80 -0.68 -8.09
N TYR A 85 6.01 -0.98 -8.54
CA TYR A 85 6.94 0.00 -9.10
C TYR A 85 6.49 0.46 -10.51
N GLU A 86 5.90 -0.44 -11.28
CA GLU A 86 5.39 -0.18 -12.63
C GLU A 86 4.05 0.59 -12.66
N CYS A 87 3.36 0.75 -11.52
CA CYS A 87 2.12 1.55 -11.46
C CYS A 87 2.35 2.98 -11.98
N LYS A 88 1.42 3.45 -12.82
CA LYS A 88 1.55 4.70 -13.60
C LYS A 88 1.68 5.96 -12.72
N ASP A 89 0.98 5.96 -11.59
CA ASP A 89 0.88 7.08 -10.66
C ASP A 89 0.60 6.58 -9.25
N PHE A 90 0.64 7.50 -8.28
CA PHE A 90 0.47 7.18 -6.86
C PHE A 90 -0.92 6.60 -6.55
N ASP A 91 -1.98 7.05 -7.21
CA ASP A 91 -3.33 6.55 -6.92
C ASP A 91 -3.53 5.12 -7.46
N ASP A 92 -2.95 4.80 -8.63
CA ASP A 92 -2.88 3.44 -9.17
C ASP A 92 -2.08 2.52 -8.26
N PHE A 93 -0.90 2.97 -7.83
CA PHE A 93 -0.08 2.26 -6.84
C PHE A 93 -0.86 2.00 -5.55
N LEU A 94 -1.53 3.01 -5.00
CA LEU A 94 -2.31 2.87 -3.77
C LEU A 94 -3.49 1.92 -3.94
N ALA A 95 -4.16 1.93 -5.09
CA ALA A 95 -5.27 1.02 -5.38
C ALA A 95 -4.78 -0.43 -5.45
N LEU A 96 -3.67 -0.68 -6.16
CA LEU A 96 -3.05 -2.01 -6.24
C LEU A 96 -2.57 -2.49 -4.87
N ALA A 97 -1.92 -1.61 -4.08
CA ALA A 97 -1.45 -1.94 -2.74
C ALA A 97 -2.59 -2.29 -1.77
N LYS A 98 -3.76 -1.63 -1.89
CA LYS A 98 -4.94 -1.99 -1.10
C LYS A 98 -5.42 -3.41 -1.40
N GLN A 99 -5.48 -3.79 -2.67
CA GLN A 99 -5.89 -5.14 -3.05
C GLN A 99 -4.84 -6.19 -2.66
N ALA A 100 -3.56 -5.89 -2.90
CA ALA A 100 -2.46 -6.78 -2.53
C ALA A 100 -2.42 -7.07 -1.02
N ARG A 101 -2.78 -6.11 -0.17
CA ARG A 101 -2.87 -6.27 1.29
C ARG A 101 -3.75 -7.43 1.72
N ASP A 102 -4.80 -7.73 0.95
CA ASP A 102 -5.77 -8.80 1.22
C ASP A 102 -5.42 -10.11 0.50
N VAL A 103 -4.43 -10.09 -0.41
CA VAL A 103 -4.02 -11.24 -1.23
C VAL A 103 -2.78 -11.92 -0.69
N VAL A 104 -1.73 -11.15 -0.37
CA VAL A 104 -0.41 -11.70 -0.07
C VAL A 104 -0.17 -11.89 1.43
N ASN A 105 0.86 -12.62 1.80
CA ASN A 105 1.35 -12.71 3.17
C ASN A 105 1.68 -11.32 3.77
N GLU A 106 1.35 -11.11 5.05
CA GLU A 106 1.53 -9.82 5.72
C GLU A 106 2.98 -9.33 5.81
N GLY A 107 3.93 -10.24 6.06
CA GLY A 107 5.35 -9.89 6.11
C GLY A 107 5.90 -9.55 4.72
N LEU A 108 5.49 -10.33 3.71
CA LEU A 108 5.83 -10.10 2.31
C LEU A 108 5.28 -8.75 1.83
N PHE A 109 4.02 -8.45 2.15
CA PHE A 109 3.37 -7.18 1.83
C PHE A 109 4.14 -5.99 2.38
N VAL A 110 4.48 -6.00 3.67
CA VAL A 110 5.21 -4.90 4.32
C VAL A 110 6.60 -4.74 3.73
N PHE A 111 7.28 -5.84 3.41
CA PHE A 111 8.59 -5.79 2.77
C PHE A 111 8.49 -5.10 1.40
N ALA A 112 7.67 -5.64 0.49
CA ALA A 112 7.53 -5.11 -0.86
C ALA A 112 7.06 -3.63 -0.85
N LEU A 113 6.03 -3.31 -0.05
CA LEU A 113 5.51 -1.95 0.07
C LEU A 113 6.56 -0.97 0.59
N SER A 114 7.37 -1.37 1.57
CA SER A 114 8.44 -0.53 2.11
C SER A 114 9.52 -0.25 1.07
N VAL A 115 9.96 -1.28 0.34
CA VAL A 115 10.94 -1.13 -0.74
C VAL A 115 10.38 -0.23 -1.83
N THR A 116 9.12 -0.40 -2.23
CA THR A 116 8.46 0.45 -3.22
C THR A 116 8.44 1.92 -2.79
N VAL A 117 8.01 2.22 -1.56
CA VAL A 117 7.94 3.60 -1.04
C VAL A 117 9.33 4.26 -1.01
N LEU A 118 10.38 3.49 -0.71
CA LEU A 118 11.76 3.99 -0.70
C LEU A 118 12.30 4.30 -2.11
N HIS A 119 11.89 3.55 -3.12
CA HIS A 119 12.47 3.66 -4.47
C HIS A 119 11.61 4.48 -5.45
N ARG A 120 10.29 4.53 -5.27
CA ARG A 120 9.41 5.27 -6.20
C ARG A 120 9.62 6.79 -6.08
N PRO A 121 9.78 7.50 -7.21
CA PRO A 121 10.02 8.94 -7.20
C PRO A 121 8.83 9.74 -6.64
N ASP A 122 7.60 9.26 -6.83
CA ASP A 122 6.39 9.89 -6.32
C ASP A 122 6.16 9.67 -4.82
N CYS A 123 6.92 8.79 -4.17
CA CYS A 123 6.84 8.52 -2.73
C CYS A 123 7.91 9.28 -1.91
N ARG A 124 8.77 10.08 -2.55
CA ARG A 124 9.81 10.84 -1.86
C ARG A 124 9.25 11.73 -0.75
N GLY A 125 9.86 11.64 0.42
CA GLY A 125 9.46 12.37 1.63
C GLY A 125 8.36 11.70 2.44
N VAL A 126 7.77 10.59 1.98
CA VAL A 126 6.88 9.77 2.81
C VAL A 126 7.72 9.00 3.82
N THR A 127 7.36 9.12 5.10
CA THR A 127 8.00 8.36 6.17
C THR A 127 7.22 7.09 6.45
N LEU A 128 7.91 5.95 6.45
CA LEU A 128 7.36 4.66 6.83
C LEU A 128 7.21 4.54 8.36
N PRO A 129 6.20 3.82 8.86
CA PRO A 129 6.08 3.56 10.28
C PRO A 129 7.23 2.65 10.76
N PRO A 130 7.65 2.78 12.02
CA PRO A 130 8.63 1.86 12.59
C PRO A 130 8.11 0.42 12.59
N ILE A 131 8.96 -0.55 12.22
CA ILE A 131 8.52 -1.95 12.05
C ILE A 131 8.01 -2.59 13.34
N GLN A 132 8.52 -2.17 14.49
CA GLN A 132 8.06 -2.61 15.81
C GLN A 132 6.64 -2.11 16.16
N GLU A 133 6.17 -1.03 15.53
CA GLU A 133 4.78 -0.58 15.66
C GLU A 133 3.85 -1.35 14.72
N VAL A 134 4.39 -1.83 13.60
CA VAL A 134 3.64 -2.64 12.62
C VAL A 134 3.47 -4.09 13.10
N PHE A 135 4.52 -4.70 13.64
CA PHE A 135 4.55 -6.08 14.14
C PHE A 135 5.08 -6.17 15.56
N PRO A 136 4.35 -5.67 16.58
CA PRO A 136 4.83 -5.66 17.96
C PRO A 136 5.12 -7.07 18.50
N ASP A 137 4.39 -8.09 18.04
CA ASP A 137 4.55 -9.50 18.38
C ASP A 137 5.93 -10.08 18.03
N ARG A 138 6.67 -9.44 17.12
CA ARG A 138 8.01 -9.88 16.72
C ARG A 138 9.14 -9.26 17.55
N PHE A 139 8.85 -8.21 18.33
CA PHE A 139 9.86 -7.45 19.07
C PHE A 139 9.59 -7.41 20.57
N VAL A 140 8.35 -7.68 21.00
CA VAL A 140 7.93 -7.60 22.40
C VAL A 140 7.54 -9.00 22.89
N PRO A 141 7.98 -9.42 24.09
CA PRO A 141 7.58 -10.71 24.65
C PRO A 141 6.07 -10.88 24.75
N ALA A 142 5.59 -12.10 24.47
CA ALA A 142 4.17 -12.43 24.47
C ALA A 142 3.49 -12.11 25.82
N GLU A 143 4.18 -12.28 26.95
CA GLU A 143 3.66 -11.93 28.28
C GLU A 143 3.31 -10.44 28.39
N THR A 144 4.18 -9.57 27.89
CA THR A 144 3.97 -8.11 27.89
C THR A 144 2.81 -7.73 26.98
N ILE A 145 2.71 -8.34 25.80
CA ILE A 145 1.59 -8.13 24.87
C ILE A 145 0.27 -8.59 25.48
N ASN A 146 0.24 -9.78 26.08
CA ASN A 146 -0.94 -10.31 26.75
C ASN A 146 -1.37 -9.43 27.94
N ARG A 147 -0.41 -8.86 28.67
CA ARG A 147 -0.70 -7.91 29.74
C ARG A 147 -1.32 -6.62 29.18
N ALA A 148 -0.81 -6.09 28.07
CA ALA A 148 -1.37 -4.92 27.42
C ALA A 148 -2.82 -5.16 26.98
N PHE A 149 -3.12 -6.28 26.32
CA PHE A 149 -4.49 -6.63 25.92
C PHE A 149 -5.47 -6.80 27.09
N LYS A 150 -4.99 -7.26 28.25
CA LYS A 150 -5.83 -7.36 29.46
C LYS A 150 -6.17 -5.99 30.03
N LEU A 151 -5.24 -5.04 29.96
CA LEU A 151 -5.43 -3.68 30.47
C LEU A 151 -6.31 -2.83 29.56
N ASP A 152 -6.23 -3.02 28.24
CA ASP A 152 -7.04 -2.29 27.24
C ASP A 152 -8.54 -2.66 27.27
N LYS A 153 -8.87 -3.85 27.79
CA LYS A 153 -10.27 -4.31 27.96
C LYS A 153 -10.95 -3.79 29.24
N LEU A 154 -10.26 -3.00 30.05
CA LEU A 154 -10.77 -2.34 31.27
C LEU A 154 -11.08 -0.87 30.97
#